data_AF-A0A651I574-F1
#
_entry.id   AF-A0A651I574-F1
#
_cell.length_a   1.000
_cell.length_b   1.000
_cell.length_c   1.000
_cell.angle_alpha   90.00
_cell.angle_beta   90.00
_cell.angle_gamma   90.00
#
_symmetry.space_group_name_H-M   'P 1'
#
loop_
_entity.id
_entity.type
_entity.pdbx_description
1 polymer ?
#
loop_
_entity_poly.entity_id
_entity_poly.type
_entity_poly.pdbx_seq_one_letter_code
_entity_poly.pdbx_strand_id
1 'polypeptide(L)' 'GGKWWRLKYRFGGKEKRLSLGVYPEISLKDARERRDEARKLLANEVDPSEHRKAEKAAKESQDASSFEIVAREWHGC' A
#
# COMPACT_ATOMS: atom_id res chain seq x y z
N GLY A 1 -3.63 -5.08 19.60
CA GLY A 1 -3.87 -6.00 18.48
C GLY A 1 -4.21 -5.20 17.23
N GLY A 2 -3.29 -5.12 16.26
CA GLY A 2 -3.51 -4.35 15.03
C GLY A 2 -4.54 -5.01 14.13
N LYS A 3 -5.40 -4.21 13.49
CA LYS A 3 -6.33 -4.69 12.46
C LYS A 3 -5.61 -4.71 11.11
N TRP A 4 -5.56 -5.88 10.48
CA TRP A 4 -4.90 -6.08 9.20
C TRP A 4 -5.95 -6.26 8.11
N TRP A 5 -5.85 -5.47 7.05
CA TRP A 5 -6.56 -5.70 5.80
C TRP A 5 -5.83 -6.81 5.04
N ARG A 6 -6.52 -7.93 4.80
CA ARG A 6 -6.01 -9.08 4.05
C ARG A 6 -7.01 -9.46 2.96
N LEU A 7 -6.52 -9.57 1.74
CA LEU A 7 -7.25 -10.04 0.57
C LEU A 7 -6.80 -11.44 0.20
N LYS A 8 -7.74 -12.38 0.19
CA LYS A 8 -7.51 -13.75 -0.28
C LYS A 8 -7.91 -13.82 -1.74
N TYR A 9 -7.03 -14.33 -2.60
CA TYR A 9 -7.30 -14.46 -4.03
C TYR A 9 -6.74 -15.78 -4.58
N ARG A 10 -7.25 -16.20 -5.73
CA ARG A 10 -6.76 -17.38 -6.46
C ARG A 10 -6.22 -16.93 -7.81
N PHE A 11 -5.02 -17.38 -8.14
CA PHE A 11 -4.36 -17.07 -9.39
C PHE A 11 -3.62 -18.30 -9.90
N GLY A 12 -3.86 -18.68 -11.16
CA GLY A 12 -3.22 -19.86 -11.77
C GLY A 12 -3.42 -21.17 -10.97
N GLY A 13 -4.61 -21.36 -10.38
CA GLY A 13 -4.92 -22.54 -9.55
C GLY A 13 -4.29 -22.54 -8.15
N LYS A 14 -3.47 -21.53 -7.80
CA LYS A 14 -2.86 -21.40 -6.48
C LYS A 14 -3.57 -20.34 -5.65
N GLU A 15 -3.75 -20.66 -4.37
CA GLU A 15 -4.33 -19.75 -3.40
C GLU A 15 -3.25 -18.82 -2.84
N LYS A 16 -3.42 -17.52 -3.01
CA LYS A 16 -2.50 -16.49 -2.53
C LYS A 16 -3.21 -15.53 -1.59
N ARG A 17 -2.42 -14.94 -0.69
CA ARG A 17 -2.90 -13.93 0.27
C ARG A 17 -2.10 -12.66 0.07
N LEU A 18 -2.80 -11.56 -0.21
CA LEU A 18 -2.23 -10.23 -0.24
C LEU A 18 -2.62 -9.53 1.06
N SER A 19 -1.64 -9.15 1.87
CA SER A 19 -1.91 -8.15 2.89
C SER A 19 -2.12 -6.82 2.16
N LEU A 20 -3.17 -6.06 2.47
CA LEU A 20 -3.42 -4.71 1.94
C LEU A 20 -2.82 -3.67 2.88
N GLY A 21 -2.82 -3.94 4.19
CA GLY A 21 -1.94 -3.34 5.22
C GLY A 21 -2.64 -3.18 6.56
N VAL A 22 -2.15 -2.27 7.41
CA VAL A 22 -2.59 -2.16 8.81
C VAL A 22 -3.44 -0.91 8.99
N TYR A 23 -4.52 -1.03 9.76
CA TYR A 23 -5.28 0.11 10.25
C TYR A 23 -4.57 0.72 11.47
N PRO A 24 -4.43 2.06 11.59
CA PRO A 24 -5.10 3.12 10.83
C PRO A 24 -4.30 3.72 9.65
N GLU A 25 -3.09 3.21 9.35
CA GLU A 25 -2.25 3.73 8.25
C GLU A 25 -2.95 3.69 6.87
N ILE A 26 -3.94 2.81 6.71
CA ILE A 26 -4.73 2.67 5.49
C ILE A 26 -6.19 2.88 5.84
N SER A 27 -6.78 3.90 5.21
CA SER A 27 -8.20 4.20 5.32
C SER A 27 -9.04 3.12 4.64
N LEU A 28 -10.32 3.01 5.03
CA LEU A 28 -11.26 2.08 4.39
C LEU A 28 -11.38 2.33 2.87
N LYS A 29 -11.31 3.59 2.44
CA LYS A 29 -11.39 3.99 1.02
C LYS A 29 -10.19 3.44 0.25
N ASP A 30 -9.00 3.69 0.77
CA ASP A 30 -7.72 3.25 0.21
C ASP A 30 -7.64 1.72 0.12
N ALA A 31 -8.11 1.02 1.17
CA ALA A 31 -8.20 -0.44 1.18
C ALA A 31 -9.16 -0.99 0.11
N ARG A 32 -10.27 -0.30 -0.19
CA ARG A 32 -11.19 -0.68 -1.27
C ARG A 32 -10.57 -0.45 -2.64
N GLU A 33 -9.92 0.69 -2.85
CA GLU A 33 -9.26 1.03 -4.11
C GLU A 33 -8.20 -0.02 -4.46
N ARG A 34 -7.30 -0.34 -3.53
CA ARG A 34 -6.28 -1.39 -3.70
C ARG A 34 -6.86 -2.78 -3.97
N ARG A 35 -8.02 -3.08 -3.38
CA ARG A 35 -8.71 -4.35 -3.63
C ARG A 35 -9.21 -4.39 -5.08
N ASP A 36 -9.82 -3.32 -5.56
CA ASP A 36 -10.35 -3.25 -6.91
C ASP A 36 -9.24 -3.24 -7.97
N GLU A 37 -8.12 -2.56 -7.70
CA GLU A 37 -6.90 -2.65 -8.52
C GLU A 37 -6.33 -4.06 -8.56
N ALA A 38 -6.16 -4.71 -7.41
CA ALA A 38 -5.70 -6.09 -7.35
C ALA A 38 -6.62 -7.03 -8.15
N ARG A 39 -7.93 -6.77 -8.15
CA ARG A 39 -8.91 -7.55 -8.92
C ARG A 39 -8.77 -7.32 -10.44
N LYS A 40 -8.49 -6.08 -10.86
CA LYS A 40 -8.19 -5.76 -12.27
C LYS A 40 -6.87 -6.41 -12.72
N LEU A 41 -5.83 -6.35 -11.90
CA LEU A 41 -4.53 -6.99 -12.18
C LEU A 41 -4.67 -8.50 -12.32
N LEU A 42 -5.45 -9.14 -11.44
CA LEU A 42 -5.74 -10.57 -11.54
C LEU A 42 -6.49 -10.95 -12.83
N ALA A 43 -7.39 -10.08 -13.31
CA ALA A 43 -8.06 -10.28 -14.59
C ALA A 43 -7.11 -10.15 -15.78
N ASN A 44 -6.04 -9.37 -15.64
CA ASN A 44 -4.97 -9.20 -16.63
C ASN A 44 -3.80 -10.18 -16.45
N GLU A 45 -3.93 -11.17 -15.57
CA GLU A 45 -2.87 -12.12 -15.23
C GLU A 45 -1.59 -11.52 -14.61
N VAL A 46 -1.71 -10.33 -14.03
CA VAL A 46 -0.61 -9.60 -13.36
C VAL A 46 -0.66 -9.80 -11.84
N ASP A 47 0.49 -10.07 -11.22
CA ASP A 47 0.57 -10.34 -9.78
C ASP A 47 0.43 -9.04 -8.96
N PRO A 48 -0.59 -8.92 -8.09
CA PRO A 48 -0.86 -7.69 -7.32
C PRO A 48 0.15 -7.41 -6.20
N SER A 49 1.15 -8.27 -5.99
CA SER A 49 2.22 -8.04 -5.01
C SER A 49 3.17 -6.90 -5.40
N GLU A 50 3.40 -6.66 -6.69
CA GLU A 50 4.28 -5.57 -7.17
C GLU A 50 3.67 -4.18 -6.97
N HIS A 51 2.36 -4.05 -7.20
CA HIS A 51 1.63 -2.80 -6.96
C HIS A 51 1.76 -2.35 -5.50
N ARG A 52 1.77 -3.33 -4.60
CA ARG A 52 1.95 -3.16 -3.16
C ARG A 52 3.35 -2.66 -2.78
N LYS A 53 4.38 -2.99 -3.57
CA LYS A 53 5.74 -2.50 -3.40
C LYS A 53 5.87 -1.05 -3.87
N ALA A 54 5.21 -0.70 -4.99
CA ALA A 54 5.19 0.65 -5.54
C ALA A 54 4.53 1.65 -4.57
N GLU A 55 3.39 1.27 -3.98
CA GLU A 55 2.66 2.08 -2.99
C GLU A 55 3.50 2.36 -1.72
N LYS A 56 4.28 1.37 -1.25
CA LYS A 56 5.17 1.53 -0.10
C LYS A 56 6.28 2.53 -0.41
N ALA A 57 6.89 2.42 -1.59
CA ALA A 57 7.96 3.31 -2.03
C ALA A 57 7.48 4.77 -2.22
N ALA A 58 6.26 4.96 -2.74
CA ALA A 58 5.67 6.29 -2.92
C ALA A 58 5.44 7.01 -1.58
N LYS A 59 5.00 6.28 -0.55
CA LYS A 59 4.79 6.82 0.80
C LYS A 59 6.10 7.21 1.47
N GLU A 60 7.11 6.32 1.44
CA GLU A 60 8.45 6.60 1.98
C GLU A 60 9.08 7.86 1.35
N SER A 61 8.80 8.13 0.08
CA SER A 61 9.31 9.31 -0.62
C SER A 61 8.64 10.62 -0.17
N GLN A 62 7.34 10.60 0.15
CA GLN A 62 6.61 11.77 0.63
C GLN A 62 6.99 12.15 2.07
N ASP A 63 7.23 11.15 2.93
CA ASP A 63 7.63 11.37 4.32
C ASP A 63 9.04 12.01 4.42
N ALA A 64 9.95 11.63 3.52
CA ALA A 64 11.31 12.19 3.47
C ALA A 64 11.32 13.69 3.13
N SER A 65 10.48 14.13 2.19
CA SER A 65 10.40 15.55 1.81
C SER A 65 9.79 16.42 2.91
N SER A 66 8.85 15.87 3.70
CA SER A 66 8.26 16.60 4.83
C SER A 66 9.27 16.79 5.96
N PHE A 67 10.06 15.75 6.28
CA PHE A 67 11.09 15.83 7.31
C PHE A 67 12.18 16.86 6.96
N GLU A 68 12.65 16.89 5.71
CA GLU A 68 13.67 17.85 5.27
C GLU A 68 13.19 19.31 5.38
N ILE A 69 11.92 19.57 5.05
CA ILE A 69 11.34 20.93 5.15
C ILE A 69 11.24 21.36 6.61
N VAL A 70 10.73 20.51 7.49
CA VAL A 70 10.61 20.80 8.93
C VAL A 70 12.00 21.01 9.57
N ALA A 71 12.99 20.17 9.20
CA ALA A 71 14.35 20.29 9.72
C ALA A 71 15.05 21.59 9.28
N ARG A 72 14.84 22.03 8.03
CA ARG A 72 15.38 23.31 7.54
C ARG A 72 14.73 24.51 8.21
N GLU A 73 13.42 24.45 8.47
CA GLU A 73 12.69 25.51 9.18
C GLU A 73 13.18 25.66 10.63
N TRP A 74 13.54 24.56 11.29
CA TRP A 74 14.05 24.57 12.66
C TRP A 74 15.46 25.12 12.82
N HIS A 75 16.35 24.90 11.84
CA HIS A 75 17.74 25.33 11.88
C HIS A 75 17.97 26.78 11.42
N GLY A 76 16.94 27.47 10.93
CA GLY A 76 17.02 28.84 10.40
C GLY A 76 16.82 29.96 11.44
N CYS A 77 16.82 29.66 12.74
CA CYS A 77 16.69 30.63 13.82
C CYS A 77 18.05 30.95 14.45
#